data_AF-A0A929VFC7-F1
#
_entry.id   AF-A0A929VFC7-F1
#
_cell.length_a   1.000
_cell.length_b   1.000
_cell.length_c   1.000
_cell.angle_alpha   90.00
_cell.angle_beta   90.00
_cell.angle_gamma   90.00
#
_symmetry.space_group_name_H-M   'P 1'
#
loop_
_entity.id
_entity.type
_entity.pdbx_description
1 polymer ?
#
loop_
_entity_poly.entity_id
_entity_poly.type
_entity_poly.pdbx_seq_one_letter_code
_entity_poly.pdbx_strand_id
1 'polypeptide(L)'
;MKKNKYKGSMSVNVILLFMFLVSLVVLFMPLYRDLGEFKKDYDSLYGHDYELASIERAFMVNAYYTLEDTYLKSKDSKDFYDQVLKKDTRFYKDLIEQKYIKSPHTKYELITGDGGYYEIVKKDNYVEFYVNYYYENNSIDRWKRKKYRVYCPFEKLGLDKKDRPSLEIEEIKNLFLELA
;
A
#
# COMPACT_ATOMS: atom_id res chain seq x y z
N MET A 1 -51.79 69.29 -2.47
CA MET A 1 -50.69 68.32 -2.64
C MET A 1 -51.23 66.91 -2.48
N LYS A 2 -51.39 66.13 -3.56
CA LYS A 2 -51.72 64.69 -3.49
C LYS A 2 -50.42 63.89 -3.37
N LYS A 3 -50.23 63.19 -2.24
CA LYS A 3 -49.14 62.21 -2.09
C LYS A 3 -49.54 60.92 -2.81
N ASN A 4 -48.96 60.66 -3.99
CA ASN A 4 -49.03 59.35 -4.61
C ASN A 4 -48.12 58.39 -3.85
N LYS A 5 -48.69 57.59 -2.93
CA LYS A 5 -48.04 56.37 -2.42
C LYS A 5 -48.39 55.23 -3.37
N TYR A 6 -47.58 55.02 -4.40
CA TYR A 6 -47.59 53.74 -5.13
C TYR A 6 -46.96 52.68 -4.22
N LYS A 7 -47.79 51.97 -3.44
CA LYS A 7 -47.41 50.65 -2.90
C LYS A 7 -47.59 49.65 -4.04
N GLY A 8 -46.48 49.26 -4.70
CA GLY A 8 -46.51 48.22 -5.71
C GLY A 8 -46.97 46.90 -5.08
N SER A 9 -48.14 46.39 -5.48
CA SER A 9 -48.54 45.03 -5.14
C SER A 9 -47.72 44.08 -5.99
N MET A 10 -46.82 43.32 -5.36
CA MET A 10 -46.13 42.21 -6.02
C MET A 10 -47.22 41.27 -6.56
N SER A 11 -47.21 40.96 -7.86
CA SER A 11 -48.27 40.14 -8.46
C SER A 11 -48.18 38.71 -7.91
N VAL A 12 -49.32 38.05 -7.70
CA VAL A 12 -49.41 36.69 -7.14
C VAL A 12 -48.51 35.70 -7.90
N ASN A 13 -48.33 35.89 -9.19
CA ASN A 13 -47.44 35.08 -10.04
C ASN A 13 -45.96 35.17 -9.61
N VAL A 14 -45.50 36.32 -9.13
CA VAL A 14 -44.12 36.49 -8.62
C VAL A 14 -43.94 35.74 -7.31
N ILE A 15 -44.96 35.76 -6.44
CA ILE A 15 -44.94 35.03 -5.16
C ILE A 15 -44.94 33.52 -5.42
N LEU A 16 -45.79 33.04 -6.34
CA LEU A 16 -45.84 31.63 -6.73
C LEU A 16 -44.54 31.15 -7.37
N LEU A 17 -43.93 31.96 -8.25
CA LEU A 17 -42.62 31.65 -8.84
C LEU A 17 -41.54 31.54 -7.75
N PHE A 18 -41.55 32.44 -6.77
CA PHE A 18 -40.59 32.42 -5.67
C PHE A 18 -40.78 31.18 -4.78
N MET A 19 -42.03 30.84 -4.44
CA MET A 19 -42.35 29.61 -3.70
C MET A 19 -41.93 28.35 -4.45
N PHE A 20 -42.13 28.31 -5.77
CA PHE A 20 -41.70 27.20 -6.62
C PHE A 20 -40.17 27.06 -6.63
N LEU A 21 -39.44 28.16 -6.80
CA LEU A 21 -37.97 28.16 -6.77
C LEU A 21 -37.41 27.72 -5.41
N VAL A 22 -37.98 28.20 -4.31
CA VAL A 22 -37.57 27.76 -2.96
C VAL A 22 -37.87 26.28 -2.77
N SER A 23 -39.04 25.81 -3.20
CA SER A 23 -39.39 24.39 -3.13
C SER A 23 -38.43 23.51 -3.93
N LEU A 24 -37.99 24.00 -5.10
CA LEU A 24 -37.00 23.33 -5.93
C LEU A 24 -35.65 23.20 -5.20
N VAL A 25 -35.17 24.29 -4.59
CA VAL A 25 -33.91 24.30 -3.81
C VAL A 25 -34.00 23.35 -2.61
N VAL A 26 -35.12 23.37 -1.88
CA VAL A 26 -35.34 22.48 -0.73
C VAL A 26 -35.38 21.01 -1.18
N LEU A 27 -35.94 20.72 -2.35
CA LEU A 27 -36.00 19.37 -2.90
C LEU A 27 -34.60 18.85 -3.32
N PHE A 28 -33.73 19.72 -3.80
CA PHE A 28 -32.36 19.36 -4.20
C PHE A 28 -31.32 19.41 -3.07
N MET A 29 -31.62 20.02 -1.91
CA MET A 29 -30.71 20.07 -0.76
C MET A 29 -30.29 18.68 -0.24
N PRO A 30 -31.21 17.72 -0.01
CA PRO A 30 -30.85 16.37 0.40
C PRO A 30 -29.96 15.69 -0.64
N LEU A 31 -30.30 15.82 -1.92
CA LEU A 31 -29.52 15.24 -3.02
C LEU A 31 -28.08 15.77 -3.05
N TYR A 32 -27.89 17.07 -2.82
CA TYR A 32 -26.57 17.68 -2.76
C TYR A 32 -25.76 17.18 -1.54
N ARG A 33 -26.42 17.03 -0.38
CA ARG A 33 -25.80 16.48 0.82
C ARG A 33 -25.37 15.02 0.58
N ASP A 34 -26.25 14.20 0.04
CA ASP A 34 -26.00 12.79 -0.21
C ASP A 34 -24.89 12.60 -1.27
N LEU A 35 -24.83 13.46 -2.29
CA LEU A 35 -23.72 13.49 -3.26
C LEU A 35 -22.39 13.91 -2.61
N GLY A 36 -22.42 14.85 -1.67
CA GLY A 36 -21.24 15.27 -0.92
C GLY A 36 -20.71 14.17 -0.01
N GLU A 37 -21.60 13.46 0.69
CA GLU A 37 -21.27 12.29 1.52
C GLU A 37 -20.73 11.14 0.65
N PHE A 38 -21.42 10.83 -0.46
CA PHE A 38 -20.95 9.82 -1.41
C PHE A 38 -19.55 10.14 -1.95
N LYS A 39 -19.30 11.38 -2.37
CA LYS A 39 -17.98 11.79 -2.84
C LYS A 39 -16.91 11.61 -1.76
N LYS A 40 -17.21 11.99 -0.52
CA LYS A 40 -16.28 11.87 0.60
C LYS A 40 -15.93 10.40 0.89
N ASP A 41 -16.93 9.54 0.92
CA ASP A 41 -16.75 8.10 1.16
C ASP A 41 -15.99 7.45 -0.01
N TYR A 42 -16.29 7.85 -1.23
CA TYR A 42 -15.63 7.38 -2.44
C TYR A 42 -14.16 7.81 -2.53
N ASP A 43 -13.87 9.10 -2.27
CA ASP A 43 -12.52 9.64 -2.26
C ASP A 43 -11.67 9.00 -1.15
N SER A 44 -12.27 8.69 0.00
CA SER A 44 -11.62 7.93 1.07
C SER A 44 -11.28 6.51 0.60
N LEU A 45 -12.24 5.75 0.08
CA LEU A 45 -12.02 4.36 -0.37
C LEU A 45 -10.90 4.26 -1.42
N TYR A 46 -10.94 5.10 -2.46
CA TYR A 46 -9.91 5.11 -3.50
C TYR A 46 -8.55 5.60 -3.00
N GLY A 47 -8.54 6.58 -2.11
CA GLY A 47 -7.32 7.03 -1.43
C GLY A 47 -6.62 5.87 -0.73
N HIS A 48 -7.37 5.02 -0.03
CA HIS A 48 -6.80 3.89 0.72
C HIS A 48 -6.27 2.77 -0.16
N ASP A 49 -6.95 2.46 -1.26
CA ASP A 49 -6.46 1.45 -2.21
C ASP A 49 -5.15 1.93 -2.87
N TYR A 50 -5.04 3.23 -3.15
CA TYR A 50 -3.80 3.85 -3.63
C TYR A 50 -2.69 3.81 -2.58
N GLU A 51 -2.99 4.14 -1.32
CA GLU A 51 -2.03 4.08 -0.21
C GLU A 51 -1.50 2.66 0.01
N LEU A 52 -2.38 1.65 0.00
CA LEU A 52 -1.98 0.26 0.13
C LEU A 52 -1.08 -0.20 -1.02
N ALA A 53 -1.41 0.18 -2.26
CA ALA A 53 -0.55 -0.10 -3.41
C ALA A 53 0.82 0.60 -3.31
N SER A 54 0.86 1.82 -2.78
CA SER A 54 2.11 2.55 -2.51
C SER A 54 2.95 1.85 -1.43
N ILE A 55 2.32 1.36 -0.37
CA ILE A 55 2.94 0.57 0.70
C ILE A 55 3.58 -0.70 0.13
N GLU A 56 2.83 -1.47 -0.67
CA GLU A 56 3.34 -2.69 -1.30
C GLU A 56 4.54 -2.38 -2.19
N ARG A 57 4.49 -1.30 -2.97
CA ARG A 57 5.64 -0.86 -3.79
C ARG A 57 6.85 -0.48 -2.94
N ALA A 58 6.67 0.26 -1.85
CA ALA A 58 7.76 0.62 -0.96
C ALA A 58 8.42 -0.61 -0.34
N PHE A 59 7.61 -1.61 0.05
CA PHE A 59 8.12 -2.90 0.51
C PHE A 59 8.96 -3.61 -0.56
N MET A 60 8.45 -3.71 -1.79
CA MET A 60 9.18 -4.36 -2.90
C MET A 60 10.53 -3.69 -3.15
N VAL A 61 10.61 -2.35 -3.09
CA VAL A 61 11.87 -1.64 -3.26
C VAL A 61 12.84 -1.94 -2.11
N ASN A 62 12.38 -1.97 -0.86
CA ASN A 62 13.23 -2.40 0.26
C ASN A 62 13.70 -3.85 0.08
N ALA A 63 12.84 -4.75 -0.41
CA ALA A 63 13.21 -6.13 -0.67
C ALA A 63 14.34 -6.23 -1.71
N TYR A 64 14.25 -5.48 -2.81
CA TYR A 64 15.30 -5.44 -3.84
C TYR A 64 16.65 -4.98 -3.30
N TYR A 65 16.69 -3.86 -2.56
CA TYR A 65 17.93 -3.37 -1.97
C TYR A 65 18.50 -4.31 -0.90
N THR A 66 17.63 -4.92 -0.11
CA THR A 66 18.05 -5.87 0.93
C THR A 66 18.61 -7.15 0.30
N LEU A 67 18.01 -7.62 -0.80
CA LEU A 67 18.51 -8.76 -1.57
C LEU A 67 19.89 -8.46 -2.15
N GLU A 68 20.06 -7.29 -2.76
CA GLU A 68 21.34 -6.86 -3.33
C GLU A 68 22.43 -6.77 -2.24
N ASP A 69 22.15 -6.13 -1.11
CA ASP A 69 23.08 -6.04 0.03
C ASP A 69 23.44 -7.43 0.58
N THR A 70 22.48 -8.34 0.63
CA THR A 70 22.69 -9.73 1.06
C THR A 70 23.58 -10.49 0.08
N TYR A 71 23.36 -10.34 -1.22
CA TYR A 71 24.24 -10.89 -2.24
C TYR A 71 25.67 -10.34 -2.13
N LEU A 72 25.83 -9.02 -1.98
CA LEU A 72 27.12 -8.36 -1.82
C LEU A 72 27.88 -8.81 -0.57
N LYS A 73 27.19 -9.27 0.47
CA LYS A 73 27.81 -9.81 1.70
C LYS A 73 28.04 -11.32 1.68
N SER A 74 27.29 -12.07 0.88
CA SER A 74 27.38 -13.54 0.82
C SER A 74 28.51 -13.99 -0.11
N LYS A 75 29.31 -14.99 0.26
CA LYS A 75 30.37 -15.49 -0.63
C LYS A 75 29.86 -16.53 -1.63
N ASP A 76 28.88 -17.32 -1.20
CA ASP A 76 28.31 -18.42 -1.95
C ASP A 76 26.81 -18.61 -1.59
N SER A 77 26.20 -19.65 -2.15
CA SER A 77 24.79 -19.97 -1.90
C SER A 77 24.51 -20.32 -0.44
N LYS A 78 25.47 -20.93 0.26
CA LYS A 78 25.30 -21.32 1.66
C LYS A 78 25.26 -20.09 2.56
N ASP A 79 26.23 -19.18 2.40
CA ASP A 79 26.26 -17.89 3.11
C ASP A 79 24.97 -17.10 2.88
N PHE A 80 24.47 -17.10 1.63
CA PHE A 80 23.22 -16.43 1.29
C PHE A 80 22.03 -17.03 2.03
N TYR A 81 21.88 -18.35 2.01
CA TYR A 81 20.80 -19.03 2.72
C TYR A 81 20.85 -18.81 4.23
N ASP A 82 22.04 -18.77 4.83
CA ASP A 82 22.18 -18.46 6.26
C ASP A 82 21.64 -17.07 6.62
N GLN A 83 21.65 -16.11 5.67
CA GLN A 83 21.05 -14.79 5.84
C GLN A 83 19.53 -14.75 5.60
N VAL A 84 18.95 -15.69 4.86
CA VAL A 84 17.52 -15.64 4.49
C VAL A 84 16.68 -16.76 5.11
N LEU A 85 17.25 -17.70 5.85
CA LEU A 85 16.48 -18.83 6.42
C LEU A 85 15.99 -18.61 7.84
N LYS A 86 16.56 -17.66 8.58
CA LYS A 86 16.21 -17.41 9.98
C LYS A 86 15.60 -16.02 10.11
N LYS A 87 14.55 -15.91 10.91
CA LYS A 87 13.82 -14.64 11.10
C LYS A 87 14.68 -13.51 11.68
N ASP A 88 15.65 -13.84 12.53
CA ASP A 88 16.46 -12.87 13.27
C ASP A 88 17.70 -12.42 12.47
N THR A 89 17.69 -12.59 11.16
CA THR A 89 18.79 -12.17 10.29
C THR A 89 18.67 -10.70 9.92
N ARG A 90 19.80 -10.15 9.46
CA ARG A 90 19.85 -8.77 8.96
C ARG A 90 18.96 -8.57 7.74
N PHE A 91 18.76 -9.59 6.91
CA PHE A 91 17.84 -9.53 5.77
C PHE A 91 16.41 -9.15 6.22
N TYR A 92 15.82 -9.93 7.12
CA TYR A 92 14.45 -9.65 7.57
C TYR A 92 14.37 -8.41 8.43
N LYS A 93 15.38 -8.13 9.26
CA LYS A 93 15.42 -6.90 10.04
C LYS A 93 15.40 -5.66 9.14
N ASP A 94 16.29 -5.58 8.16
CA ASP A 94 16.40 -4.43 7.25
C ASP A 94 15.12 -4.26 6.40
N LEU A 95 14.50 -5.38 6.01
CA LEU A 95 13.25 -5.41 5.26
C LEU A 95 12.06 -4.90 6.09
N ILE A 96 11.89 -5.41 7.31
CA ILE A 96 10.76 -5.08 8.19
C ILE A 96 10.89 -3.66 8.78
N GLU A 97 12.11 -3.24 9.11
CA GLU A 97 12.40 -1.88 9.61
C GLU A 97 12.43 -0.81 8.50
N GLN A 98 12.23 -1.21 7.24
CA GLN A 98 12.14 -0.29 6.09
C GLN A 98 13.40 0.56 5.91
N LYS A 99 14.57 -0.09 5.97
CA LYS A 99 15.89 0.58 5.99
C LYS A 99 16.10 1.57 4.85
N TYR A 100 15.58 1.29 3.65
CA TYR A 100 15.86 2.07 2.44
C TYR A 100 14.75 3.06 2.10
N ILE A 101 13.49 2.63 2.14
CA ILE A 101 12.33 3.48 1.89
C ILE A 101 11.31 3.31 3.00
N LYS A 102 11.07 4.37 3.75
CA LYS A 102 10.04 4.38 4.79
C LYS A 102 8.67 4.66 4.17
N SER A 103 7.71 3.80 4.46
CA SER A 103 6.28 4.06 4.28
C SER A 103 5.69 4.56 5.60
N PRO A 104 5.21 5.82 5.66
CA PRO A 104 4.57 6.34 6.86
C PRO A 104 3.35 5.50 7.26
N HIS A 105 3.00 5.51 8.55
CA HIS A 105 1.77 4.86 9.04
C HIS A 105 1.68 3.35 8.76
N THR A 106 2.82 2.73 8.45
CA THR A 106 2.90 1.35 8.00
C THR A 106 3.82 0.55 8.92
N LYS A 107 3.38 -0.61 9.35
CA LYS A 107 4.20 -1.60 10.08
C LYS A 107 4.20 -2.91 9.28
N TYR A 108 5.39 -3.44 9.05
CA TYR A 108 5.55 -4.80 8.54
C TYR A 108 5.79 -5.76 9.70
N GLU A 109 5.29 -6.98 9.57
CA GLU A 109 5.58 -8.05 10.52
C GLU A 109 5.84 -9.33 9.75
N LEU A 110 6.98 -9.95 10.02
CA LEU A 110 7.26 -11.28 9.55
C LEU A 110 6.42 -12.27 10.36
N ILE A 111 5.66 -13.11 9.68
CA ILE A 111 4.89 -14.15 10.36
C ILE A 111 5.86 -15.24 10.78
N THR A 112 6.02 -15.40 12.10
CA THR A 112 6.86 -16.43 12.69
C THR A 112 6.11 -17.03 13.87
N GLY A 113 5.95 -18.36 13.92
CA GLY A 113 5.23 -18.98 15.03
C GLY A 113 5.50 -20.47 15.16
N ASP A 114 5.57 -20.94 16.41
CA ASP A 114 5.82 -22.32 16.86
C ASP A 114 4.63 -23.28 16.65
N GLY A 115 3.68 -22.94 15.76
CA GLY A 115 2.36 -23.58 15.64
C GLY A 115 2.13 -24.44 14.40
N GLY A 116 3.20 -24.87 13.72
CA GLY A 116 3.16 -26.01 12.79
C GLY A 116 3.04 -25.75 11.28
N TYR A 117 2.70 -24.55 10.78
CA TYR A 117 2.54 -24.32 9.31
C TYR A 117 2.85 -22.91 8.76
N TYR A 118 3.69 -22.07 9.40
CA TYR A 118 3.88 -20.67 8.97
C TYR A 118 5.34 -20.16 9.08
N GLU A 119 6.31 -20.93 8.59
CA GLU A 119 7.74 -20.61 8.68
C GLU A 119 8.30 -19.93 7.42
N ILE A 120 9.50 -19.36 7.57
CA ILE A 120 10.44 -19.17 6.47
C ILE A 120 10.82 -20.57 5.96
N VAL A 121 10.32 -20.96 4.79
CA VAL A 121 10.48 -22.33 4.27
C VAL A 121 11.52 -22.34 3.16
N LYS A 122 12.59 -23.11 3.35
CA LYS A 122 13.48 -23.49 2.25
C LYS A 122 12.80 -24.50 1.34
N LYS A 123 12.82 -24.24 0.04
CA LYS A 123 12.62 -25.19 -1.05
C LYS A 123 13.93 -25.34 -1.82
N ASP A 124 13.98 -26.18 -2.84
CA ASP A 124 15.20 -26.60 -3.53
C ASP A 124 16.18 -25.44 -3.82
N ASN A 125 15.71 -24.38 -4.50
CA ASN A 125 16.54 -23.23 -4.88
C ASN A 125 15.94 -21.87 -4.49
N TYR A 126 15.00 -21.85 -3.53
CA TYR A 126 14.37 -20.62 -3.05
C TYR A 126 13.88 -20.73 -1.62
N VAL A 127 13.60 -19.59 -1.01
CA VAL A 127 13.00 -19.45 0.30
C VAL A 127 11.65 -18.76 0.16
N GLU A 128 10.62 -19.28 0.84
CA GLU A 128 9.32 -18.62 0.93
C GLU A 128 9.08 -18.10 2.33
N PHE A 129 8.41 -16.97 2.46
CA PHE A 129 7.99 -16.42 3.75
C PHE A 129 6.74 -15.55 3.59
N TYR A 130 6.10 -15.20 4.70
CA TYR A 130 4.92 -14.35 4.72
C TYR A 130 5.17 -13.07 5.49
N VAL A 131 4.57 -11.99 5.00
CA VAL A 131 4.59 -10.67 5.65
C VAL A 131 3.16 -10.18 5.83
N ASN A 132 2.87 -9.70 7.03
CA ASN A 132 1.68 -8.89 7.29
C ASN A 132 2.05 -7.41 7.12
N TYR A 133 1.21 -6.70 6.39
CA TYR A 133 1.20 -5.27 6.19
C TYR A 133 0.13 -4.72 7.09
N TYR A 134 0.48 -3.89 8.06
CA TYR A 134 -0.47 -3.15 8.86
C TYR A 134 -0.38 -1.68 8.49
N TYR A 135 -1.53 -1.07 8.25
CA TYR A 135 -1.66 0.33 7.91
C TYR A 135 -2.69 0.98 8.82
N GLU A 136 -2.27 2.05 9.50
CA GLU A 136 -3.13 2.80 10.41
C GLU A 136 -3.04 4.30 10.14
N ASN A 137 -4.10 4.88 9.57
CA ASN A 137 -4.19 6.32 9.31
C ASN A 137 -5.63 6.81 9.50
N ASN A 138 -5.80 7.96 10.18
CA ASN A 138 -7.10 8.62 10.37
C ASN A 138 -8.26 7.69 10.79
N SER A 139 -8.03 6.82 11.78
CA SER A 139 -9.01 5.83 12.32
C SER A 139 -9.30 4.63 11.42
N ILE A 140 -8.51 4.45 10.35
CA ILE A 140 -8.61 3.28 9.47
C ILE A 140 -7.45 2.36 9.79
N ASP A 141 -7.78 1.19 10.33
CA ASP A 141 -6.86 0.09 10.55
C ASP A 141 -7.13 -1.00 9.51
N ARG A 142 -6.14 -1.29 8.67
CA ARG A 142 -6.19 -2.35 7.69
C ARG A 142 -4.96 -3.21 7.81
N TRP A 143 -5.15 -4.51 7.59
CA TRP A 143 -4.05 -5.43 7.41
C TRP A 143 -4.22 -6.27 6.16
N LYS A 144 -3.08 -6.66 5.58
CA LYS A 144 -3.02 -7.58 4.46
C LYS A 144 -1.88 -8.54 4.67
N ARG A 145 -2.06 -9.80 4.27
CA ARG A 145 -1.00 -10.81 4.26
C ARG A 145 -0.57 -11.07 2.83
N LYS A 146 0.74 -11.14 2.61
CA LYS A 146 1.33 -11.56 1.35
C LYS A 146 2.37 -12.62 1.58
N LYS A 147 2.54 -13.46 0.55
CA LYS A 147 3.57 -14.50 0.50
C LYS A 147 4.63 -14.07 -0.50
N TYR A 148 5.89 -14.23 -0.13
CA TYR A 148 7.02 -13.88 -0.96
C TYR A 148 7.94 -15.08 -1.16
N ARG A 149 8.65 -15.05 -2.29
CA ARG A 149 9.69 -16.00 -2.65
C ARG A 149 10.98 -15.26 -2.97
N VAL A 150 12.08 -15.77 -2.42
CA VAL A 150 13.43 -15.29 -2.66
C VAL A 150 14.27 -16.41 -3.25
N TYR A 151 14.76 -16.22 -4.45
CA TYR A 151 15.72 -17.13 -5.07
C TYR A 151 17.14 -16.79 -4.63
N CYS A 152 17.96 -17.82 -4.47
CA CYS A 152 19.39 -17.64 -4.29
C CYS A 152 20.04 -17.19 -5.62
N PRO A 153 20.72 -16.03 -5.67
CA PRO A 153 21.33 -15.53 -6.90
C PRO A 153 22.35 -16.50 -7.50
N PHE A 154 23.19 -17.10 -6.65
CA PHE A 154 24.22 -18.06 -7.05
C PHE A 154 23.65 -19.28 -7.78
N GLU A 155 22.52 -19.80 -7.30
CA GLU A 155 21.89 -21.00 -7.88
C GLU A 155 20.98 -20.66 -9.06
N LYS A 156 20.19 -19.58 -8.96
CA LYS A 156 19.19 -19.21 -9.96
C LYS A 156 19.83 -18.63 -11.23
N LEU A 157 20.90 -17.86 -11.07
CA LEU A 157 21.60 -17.19 -12.17
C LEU A 157 22.92 -17.90 -12.53
N GLY A 158 23.35 -18.91 -11.75
CA GLY A 158 24.57 -19.66 -12.00
C GLY A 158 25.84 -18.82 -11.85
N LEU A 159 25.86 -17.88 -10.90
CA LEU A 159 26.90 -16.87 -10.78
C LEU A 159 28.07 -17.34 -9.93
N ASP A 160 29.30 -17.10 -10.42
CA ASP A 160 30.48 -16.93 -9.57
C ASP A 160 30.64 -15.44 -9.25
N LYS A 161 30.62 -15.10 -7.97
CA LYS A 161 30.74 -13.71 -7.50
C LYS A 161 32.07 -13.06 -7.87
N LYS A 162 33.12 -13.85 -8.12
CA LYS A 162 34.40 -13.32 -8.62
C LYS A 162 34.27 -12.67 -9.99
N ASP A 163 33.40 -13.22 -10.83
CA ASP A 163 33.19 -12.74 -12.20
C ASP A 163 32.04 -11.73 -12.29
N ARG A 164 31.09 -11.77 -11.34
CA ARG A 164 29.92 -10.90 -11.32
C ARG A 164 29.69 -10.24 -9.95
N PRO A 165 30.36 -9.13 -9.63
CA PRO A 165 30.29 -8.49 -8.32
C PRO A 165 28.96 -7.76 -8.06
N SER A 166 28.19 -7.44 -9.10
CA SER A 166 26.91 -6.72 -9.01
C SER A 166 25.82 -7.42 -9.83
N LEU A 167 24.57 -7.22 -9.45
CA LEU A 167 23.39 -7.73 -10.16
C LEU A 167 22.73 -6.59 -10.94
N GLU A 168 22.16 -6.90 -12.10
CA GLU A 168 21.33 -5.94 -12.83
C GLU A 168 19.94 -5.80 -12.17
N ILE A 169 19.27 -4.66 -12.39
CA ILE A 169 17.97 -4.37 -11.79
C ILE A 169 16.92 -5.44 -12.15
N GLU A 170 16.91 -5.90 -13.40
CA GLU A 170 15.98 -6.93 -13.85
C GLU A 170 16.25 -8.29 -13.20
N GLU A 171 17.52 -8.61 -12.95
CA GLU A 171 17.93 -9.83 -12.26
C GLU A 171 17.45 -9.81 -10.80
N ILE A 172 17.65 -8.69 -10.09
CA ILE A 172 17.18 -8.51 -8.71
C ILE A 172 15.65 -8.69 -8.62
N LYS A 173 14.90 -8.09 -9.56
CA LYS A 173 13.44 -8.22 -9.62
C LYS A 173 13.01 -9.67 -9.86
N ASN A 174 13.74 -10.42 -10.69
CA ASN A 174 13.44 -11.84 -10.96
C ASN A 174 13.80 -12.77 -9.78
N LEU A 175 14.63 -12.30 -8.85
CA LEU A 175 15.02 -13.06 -7.66
C LEU A 175 14.04 -12.88 -6.49
N PHE A 176 13.19 -11.86 -6.49
CA PHE A 176 12.19 -11.61 -5.45
C PHE A 176 10.78 -11.56 -6.05
N LEU A 177 9.96 -12.58 -5.78
CA LEU A 177 8.61 -12.69 -6.33
C LEU A 177 7.55 -12.61 -5.24
N GLU A 178 6.52 -11.81 -5.49
CA GLU A 178 5.26 -11.91 -4.77
C GLU A 178 4.44 -13.10 -5.30
N LEU A 179 3.90 -13.90 -4.39
CA LEU A 179 3.02 -15.02 -4.71
C LEU A 179 1.56 -14.62 -4.42
N ALA A 180 0.67 -15.01 -5.32
CA ALA A 180 -0.78 -14.77 -5.22
C ALA A 180 -1.41 -15.53 -4.04
#